data_AF-A0AAV1AU09-F1
#
_entry.id   AF-A0AAV1AU09-F1
#
_cell.length_a   1.000
_cell.length_b   1.000
_cell.length_c   1.000
_cell.angle_alpha   90.00
_cell.angle_beta   90.00
_cell.angle_gamma   90.00
#
_symmetry.space_group_name_H-M   'P 1'
#
loop_
_entity.id
_entity.type
_entity.pdbx_description
1 polymer ?
#
loop_
_entity_poly.entity_id
_entity_poly.type
_entity_poly.pdbx_seq_one_letter_code
_entity_poly.pdbx_strand_id
1 'polypeptide(L)'
;MLFVENVVGFETSDTHAKLIEILEKTNFITQEFILSPLQFGVPYSRPRYFCLAKRKPSSFGNEFLSRRLIQSPKPLVEPFNAHAKEDDLSLEDRHNLFQSCQPIEKFLLLKNLSNDTNVEPEASATGVSNDISRTLGEDNEDEYDSLDKYYIHPILLERWGSAIDVVYPDSKRCCCFTKSYYRYVKGTGSLLATVQPMKRDKTPYESAFSRKTLP
;
A
#
# COMPACT_ATOMS: atom_id res chain seq x y z
N MET A 1 13.10 22.71 3.31
CA MET A 1 12.19 21.70 3.91
C MET A 1 12.91 20.37 3.79
N LEU A 2 12.90 19.57 4.85
CA LEU A 2 13.43 18.20 4.81
C LEU A 2 12.27 17.22 4.88
N PHE A 3 12.44 16.07 4.23
CA PHE A 3 11.49 14.97 4.23
C PHE A 3 12.26 13.67 4.46
N VAL A 4 11.80 12.89 5.43
CA VAL A 4 12.40 11.61 5.80
C VAL A 4 11.31 10.54 5.68
N GLU A 5 11.60 9.46 4.96
CA GLU A 5 10.82 8.23 4.97
C GLU A 5 11.64 7.15 5.67
N ASN A 6 10.98 6.31 6.47
CA ASN A 6 11.61 5.17 7.10
C ASN A 6 10.61 4.05 7.40
N VAL A 7 11.11 2.91 7.87
CA VAL A 7 10.29 1.78 8.31
C VAL A 7 9.56 2.10 9.62
N VAL A 8 8.42 1.43 9.85
CA VAL A 8 7.75 1.44 11.16
C VAL A 8 8.66 0.84 12.22
N GLY A 9 8.63 1.41 13.43
CA GLY A 9 9.55 1.12 14.52
C GLY A 9 10.73 2.10 14.57
N PHE A 10 11.02 2.82 13.48
CA PHE A 10 12.06 3.86 13.47
C PHE A 10 11.77 4.96 14.49
N GLU A 11 10.51 5.36 14.66
CA GLU A 11 10.03 6.36 15.63
C GLU A 11 10.36 6.03 17.09
N THR A 12 10.72 4.78 17.38
CA THR A 12 11.09 4.31 18.72
C THR A 12 12.59 4.07 18.88
N SER A 13 13.39 4.39 17.85
CA SER A 13 14.83 4.10 17.82
C SER A 13 15.70 5.25 18.34
N ASP A 14 16.90 4.93 18.82
CA ASP A 14 17.90 5.93 19.24
C ASP A 14 18.29 6.89 18.09
N THR A 15 18.32 6.39 16.85
CA THR A 15 18.64 7.19 15.66
C THR A 15 17.57 8.26 15.42
N HIS A 16 16.31 7.90 15.61
CA HIS A 16 15.22 8.87 15.54
C HIS A 16 15.33 9.93 16.63
N ALA A 17 15.58 9.52 17.88
CA ALA A 17 15.76 10.46 18.99
C ALA A 17 16.85 11.51 18.67
N LYS A 18 18.00 11.07 18.15
CA LYS A 18 19.09 11.96 17.70
C LYS A 18 18.68 12.86 16.53
N LEU A 19 17.93 12.33 15.57
CA LEU A 19 17.43 13.12 14.43
C LEU A 19 16.55 14.27 14.93
N ILE A 20 15.57 13.99 15.78
CA ILE A 20 14.65 15.00 16.32
C ILE A 20 15.40 16.04 17.15
N GLU A 21 16.33 15.61 18.01
CA GLU A 21 17.18 16.50 18.81
C GLU A 21 17.98 17.49 17.94
N ILE A 22 18.62 17.01 16.87
CA ILE A 22 19.42 17.85 15.96
C ILE A 22 18.52 18.83 15.21
N LEU A 23 17.36 18.37 14.73
CA LEU A 23 16.40 19.23 14.04
C LEU A 23 15.91 20.35 14.96
N GLU A 24 15.58 20.04 16.21
CA GLU A 24 15.16 21.04 17.19
C GLU A 24 16.27 22.05 17.49
N LYS A 25 17.50 21.59 17.75
CA LYS A 25 18.69 22.44 17.99
C LYS A 25 19.01 23.35 16.81
N THR A 26 18.68 22.92 15.59
CA THR A 26 18.91 23.69 14.35
C THR A 26 17.69 24.51 13.92
N ASN A 27 16.74 24.75 14.83
CA ASN A 27 15.55 25.57 14.64
C ASN A 27 14.57 25.04 13.57
N PHE A 28 14.45 23.72 13.45
CA PHE A 28 13.37 23.08 12.70
C PHE A 28 12.16 22.78 13.59
N ILE A 29 10.99 22.83 12.97
CA ILE A 29 9.72 22.29 13.48
C ILE A 29 9.45 21.01 12.69
N THR A 30 8.99 19.96 13.36
CA THR A 30 8.71 18.66 12.76
C THR A 30 7.23 18.29 12.84
N GLN A 31 6.75 17.50 11.87
CA GLN A 31 5.51 16.74 11.92
C GLN A 31 5.78 15.31 11.47
N GLU A 32 5.30 14.35 12.25
CA GLU A 32 5.64 12.94 12.08
C GLU A 32 4.37 12.10 11.86
N PHE A 33 4.45 11.10 10.99
CA PHE A 33 3.30 10.31 10.57
C PHE A 33 3.68 8.85 10.35
N ILE A 34 2.78 7.93 10.67
CA ILE A 34 2.81 6.57 10.11
C ILE A 34 1.69 6.47 9.08
N LEU A 35 2.07 6.32 7.81
CA LEU A 35 1.12 6.29 6.69
C LEU A 35 1.28 5.03 5.85
N SER A 36 0.17 4.55 5.26
CA SER A 36 0.12 3.44 4.32
C SER A 36 -0.72 3.82 3.09
N PRO A 37 -0.38 3.32 1.88
CA PRO A 37 -1.16 3.58 0.66
C PRO A 37 -2.66 3.28 0.79
N LEU A 38 -3.03 2.30 1.62
CA LEU A 38 -4.41 2.00 2.00
C LEU A 38 -5.25 3.23 2.40
N GLN A 39 -4.65 4.21 3.08
CA GLN A 39 -5.34 5.43 3.51
C GLN A 39 -5.69 6.38 2.37
N PHE A 40 -5.11 6.14 1.20
CA PHE A 40 -5.28 6.93 -0.01
C PHE A 40 -6.03 6.15 -1.09
N GLY A 41 -6.74 5.08 -0.71
CA GLY A 41 -7.54 4.26 -1.62
C GLY A 41 -6.72 3.30 -2.51
N VAL A 42 -5.41 3.15 -2.25
CA VAL A 42 -4.54 2.22 -2.96
C VAL A 42 -4.48 0.90 -2.19
N PRO A 43 -4.81 -0.25 -2.80
CA PRO A 43 -4.96 -1.55 -2.13
C PRO A 43 -3.60 -2.19 -1.77
N TYR A 44 -2.67 -1.43 -1.19
CA TYR A 44 -1.31 -1.86 -0.87
C TYR A 44 -0.94 -1.53 0.58
N SER A 45 -0.73 -2.55 1.39
CA SER A 45 -0.36 -2.41 2.79
C SER A 45 1.15 -2.18 2.93
N ARG A 46 1.56 -0.92 3.07
CA ARG A 46 2.96 -0.52 3.27
C ARG A 46 3.06 0.63 4.27
N PRO A 47 2.86 0.36 5.57
CA PRO A 47 3.03 1.38 6.58
C PRO A 47 4.50 1.82 6.63
N ARG A 48 4.71 3.14 6.68
CA ARG A 48 6.01 3.80 6.73
C ARG A 48 5.95 5.02 7.64
N TYR A 49 7.05 5.23 8.34
CA TYR A 49 7.31 6.44 9.08
C TYR A 49 7.65 7.56 8.11
N PHE A 50 7.10 8.74 8.35
CA PHE A 50 7.38 9.96 7.61
C PHE A 50 7.64 11.10 8.60
N CYS A 51 8.66 11.91 8.33
CA CYS A 51 8.92 13.15 9.06
C CYS A 51 9.12 14.31 8.09
N LEU A 52 8.29 15.33 8.25
CA LEU A 52 8.43 16.62 7.58
C LEU A 52 9.12 17.58 8.54
N ALA A 53 10.18 18.26 8.09
CA ALA A 53 10.84 19.30 8.88
C ALA A 53 10.91 20.63 8.12
N LYS A 54 10.43 21.71 8.76
CA LYS A 54 10.51 23.09 8.24
C LYS A 54 11.36 23.95 9.18
N ARG A 55 12.29 24.71 8.60
CA ARG A 55 13.15 25.62 9.37
C ARG A 55 12.38 26.90 9.67
N LYS A 56 12.47 27.39 10.91
CA LYS A 56 11.93 28.70 11.29
C LYS A 56 12.53 29.83 10.43
N PRO A 57 11.77 30.91 10.15
CA PRO A 57 10.44 31.22 10.69
C PRO A 57 9.26 30.53 10.00
N SER A 58 9.48 29.65 9.02
CA SER A 58 8.39 28.92 8.37
C SER A 58 7.67 27.96 9.33
N SER A 59 6.35 27.86 9.22
CA SER A 59 5.51 26.96 10.02
C SER A 59 4.69 26.00 9.15
N PHE A 60 4.02 25.05 9.80
CA PHE A 60 3.00 24.21 9.17
C PHE A 60 1.63 24.85 9.36
N GLY A 61 0.70 24.59 8.44
CA GLY A 61 -0.66 25.13 8.52
C GLY A 61 -1.45 24.62 9.73
N ASN A 62 -1.09 23.45 10.26
CA ASN A 62 -1.69 22.89 11.48
C ASN A 62 -0.62 22.75 12.56
N GLU A 63 -0.51 23.75 13.43
CA GLU A 63 0.51 23.76 14.48
C GLU A 63 0.27 22.70 15.56
N PHE A 64 -0.98 22.23 15.76
CA PHE A 64 -1.32 21.20 16.76
C PHE A 64 -0.69 19.84 16.47
N LEU A 65 -0.30 19.58 15.22
CA LEU A 65 0.39 18.35 14.82
C LEU A 65 1.90 18.44 14.99
N SER A 66 2.42 19.64 15.29
CA SER A 66 3.85 19.84 15.45
C SER A 66 4.35 19.02 16.64
N ARG A 67 5.47 18.30 16.43
CA ARG A 67 6.11 17.44 17.45
C ARG A 67 5.22 16.31 17.98
N ARG A 68 4.21 15.90 17.20
CA ARG A 68 3.41 14.70 17.48
C ARG A 68 3.59 13.69 16.37
N LEU A 69 3.68 12.42 16.76
CA LEU A 69 3.55 11.29 15.84
C LEU A 69 2.06 10.99 15.64
N ILE A 70 1.58 11.14 14.42
CA ILE A 70 0.22 10.76 14.06
C ILE A 70 0.24 9.33 13.53
N GLN A 71 -0.33 8.43 14.32
CA GLN A 71 -0.70 7.10 13.88
C GLN A 71 -2.16 7.17 13.42
N SER A 72 -2.42 7.01 12.12
CA SER A 72 -3.80 7.05 11.60
C SER A 72 -4.19 5.70 10.98
N PRO A 73 -5.36 5.15 11.37
CA PRO A 73 -6.03 4.10 10.62
C PRO A 73 -7.16 4.61 9.72
N LYS A 74 -7.42 5.92 9.70
CA LYS A 74 -8.55 6.46 8.94
C LYS A 74 -8.14 6.72 7.49
N PRO A 75 -9.05 6.48 6.51
CA PRO A 75 -8.89 7.01 5.18
C PRO A 75 -8.64 8.52 5.24
N LEU A 76 -7.58 8.99 4.61
CA LEU A 76 -7.20 10.42 4.59
C LEU A 76 -7.95 11.20 3.51
N VAL A 77 -9.01 10.61 2.96
CA VAL A 77 -9.86 11.20 1.92
C VAL A 77 -10.76 12.31 2.50
N GLU A 78 -10.91 12.41 3.82
CA GLU A 78 -11.67 13.48 4.47
C GLU A 78 -10.77 14.57 5.10
N PRO A 79 -11.22 15.86 5.10
CA PRO A 79 -10.49 16.94 5.77
C PRO A 79 -10.29 16.66 7.26
N PHE A 80 -9.08 16.91 7.76
CA PHE A 80 -8.71 16.81 9.18
C PHE A 80 -9.47 17.85 10.05
N ASN A 81 -10.77 17.67 10.25
CA ASN A 81 -11.57 18.47 11.16
C ASN A 81 -11.97 17.64 12.38
N ALA A 82 -11.51 18.11 13.54
CA ALA A 82 -11.91 17.79 14.90
C ALA A 82 -11.43 16.45 15.53
N HIS A 83 -10.60 16.61 16.57
CA HIS A 83 -10.34 15.71 17.69
C HIS A 83 -10.23 14.20 17.38
N ALA A 84 -9.02 13.79 16.97
CA ALA A 84 -8.61 12.39 17.12
C ALA A 84 -8.48 12.08 18.62
N LYS A 85 -9.42 11.29 19.15
CA LYS A 85 -9.17 10.54 20.39
C LYS A 85 -8.15 9.46 20.05
N GLU A 86 -7.03 9.47 20.76
CA GLU A 86 -6.11 8.34 20.85
C GLU A 86 -6.90 7.18 21.47
N ASP A 87 -7.03 6.07 20.75
CA ASP A 87 -6.92 4.71 21.29
C ASP A 87 -7.32 3.65 20.25
N ASP A 88 -6.60 2.54 20.34
CA ASP A 88 -6.73 1.20 19.75
C ASP A 88 -7.60 0.98 18.49
N LEU A 89 -7.03 0.29 17.50
CA LEU A 89 -7.69 -0.03 16.24
C LEU A 89 -8.94 -0.87 16.47
N SER A 90 -10.13 -0.28 16.30
CA SER A 90 -11.33 -1.10 16.20
C SER A 90 -11.27 -1.93 14.91
N LEU A 91 -11.79 -3.16 14.95
CA LEU A 91 -11.89 -4.02 13.78
C LEU A 91 -12.71 -3.37 12.66
N GLU A 92 -13.64 -2.48 13.03
CA GLU A 92 -14.49 -1.68 12.16
C GLU A 92 -13.68 -0.66 11.33
N ASP A 93 -12.71 0.03 11.93
CA ASP A 93 -11.87 1.01 11.24
C ASP A 93 -11.02 0.35 10.13
N ARG A 94 -10.54 -0.87 10.39
CA ARG A 94 -9.79 -1.64 9.40
C ARG A 94 -10.67 -2.11 8.26
N HIS A 95 -11.92 -2.51 8.55
CA HIS A 95 -12.88 -2.88 7.52
C HIS A 95 -13.20 -1.69 6.62
N ASN A 96 -13.49 -0.53 7.21
CA ASN A 96 -13.78 0.71 6.49
C ASN A 96 -12.60 1.17 5.62
N LEU A 97 -11.36 1.03 6.12
CA LEU A 97 -10.15 1.34 5.35
C LEU A 97 -10.04 0.48 4.09
N PHE A 98 -10.24 -0.83 4.20
CA PHE A 98 -10.20 -1.71 3.03
C PHE A 98 -11.36 -1.43 2.07
N GLN A 99 -12.55 -1.08 2.56
CA GLN A 99 -13.68 -0.79 1.68
C GLN A 99 -13.46 0.46 0.82
N SER A 100 -12.72 1.44 1.34
CA SER A 100 -12.37 2.67 0.61
C SER A 100 -11.40 2.46 -0.56
N CYS A 101 -10.66 1.34 -0.56
CA CYS A 101 -9.69 1.05 -1.61
C CYS A 101 -10.34 0.63 -2.92
N GLN A 102 -9.74 1.05 -4.03
CA GLN A 102 -10.08 0.51 -5.35
C GLN A 102 -9.58 -0.94 -5.48
N PRO A 103 -10.26 -1.80 -6.26
CA PRO A 103 -9.79 -3.15 -6.54
C PRO A 103 -8.37 -3.19 -7.15
N ILE A 104 -7.58 -4.21 -6.81
CA ILE A 104 -6.20 -4.41 -7.32
C ILE A 104 -6.16 -4.34 -8.85
N GLU A 105 -7.16 -4.89 -9.51
CA GLU A 105 -7.23 -4.92 -10.97
C GLU A 105 -7.20 -3.55 -11.65
N LYS A 106 -7.52 -2.46 -10.95
CA LYS A 106 -7.40 -1.09 -11.49
C LYS A 106 -5.96 -0.58 -11.50
N PHE A 107 -5.04 -1.26 -10.83
CA PHE A 107 -3.62 -0.91 -10.71
C PHE A 107 -2.72 -1.86 -11.52
N LEU A 108 -3.28 -2.88 -12.17
CA LEU A 108 -2.52 -3.81 -13.00
C LEU A 108 -2.31 -3.22 -14.39
N LEU A 109 -1.05 -3.11 -14.81
CA LEU A 109 -0.67 -2.60 -16.13
C LEU A 109 -1.09 -3.51 -17.30
N LEU A 110 -1.28 -4.82 -17.03
CA LEU A 110 -1.63 -5.82 -18.05
C LEU A 110 -2.95 -5.55 -18.78
N LYS A 111 -3.86 -4.75 -18.20
CA LYS A 111 -5.15 -4.42 -18.83
C LYS A 111 -5.01 -3.63 -20.13
N ASN A 112 -3.86 -3.00 -20.37
CA ASN A 112 -3.64 -2.19 -21.56
C ASN A 112 -3.09 -2.99 -22.76
N LEU A 113 -2.78 -4.28 -22.60
CA LEU A 113 -2.27 -5.11 -23.71
C LEU A 113 -3.38 -5.81 -24.50
N SER A 114 -4.61 -5.88 -23.95
CA SER A 114 -5.70 -6.69 -24.50
C SER A 114 -6.71 -5.92 -25.36
N ASN A 115 -6.63 -4.59 -25.44
CA ASN A 115 -7.73 -3.75 -25.94
C ASN A 115 -7.48 -3.05 -27.29
N ASP A 116 -6.51 -3.47 -28.10
CA ASP A 116 -6.34 -2.96 -29.48
C ASP A 116 -7.09 -3.77 -30.55
N THR A 117 -8.25 -4.32 -30.20
CA THR A 117 -9.27 -4.69 -31.20
C THR A 117 -10.65 -4.38 -30.64
N ASN A 118 -11.11 -3.14 -30.83
CA ASN A 118 -12.46 -2.81 -31.28
C ASN A 118 -12.59 -1.28 -31.44
N VAL A 119 -12.72 -0.87 -32.69
CA VAL A 119 -13.15 0.47 -33.09
C VAL A 119 -14.63 0.62 -32.76
N GLU A 120 -15.01 1.73 -32.11
CA GLU A 120 -16.01 2.70 -32.58
C GLU A 120 -16.10 3.89 -31.57
N PRO A 121 -16.51 5.07 -32.04
CA PRO A 121 -16.14 6.36 -31.47
C PRO A 121 -17.19 6.90 -30.50
N GLU A 122 -16.80 7.75 -29.56
CA GLU A 122 -17.59 8.94 -29.21
C GLU A 122 -16.83 9.92 -28.30
N ALA A 123 -17.17 11.19 -28.49
CA ALA A 123 -16.40 12.36 -28.12
C ALA A 123 -16.70 12.89 -26.71
N SER A 124 -15.76 13.72 -26.24
CA SER A 124 -15.90 14.84 -25.30
C SER A 124 -16.01 14.54 -23.80
N ALA A 125 -14.93 14.79 -23.05
CA ALA A 125 -14.81 15.93 -22.13
C ALA A 125 -13.46 15.94 -21.36
N THR A 126 -12.61 16.91 -21.71
CA THR A 126 -11.75 17.73 -20.82
C THR A 126 -11.03 17.09 -19.62
N GLY A 127 -9.77 16.71 -19.86
CA GLY A 127 -8.59 17.38 -19.29
C GLY A 127 -8.20 17.14 -17.83
N VAL A 128 -7.17 16.31 -17.59
CA VAL A 128 -5.94 16.66 -16.87
C VAL A 128 -4.80 15.79 -17.40
N SER A 129 -3.81 16.40 -18.05
CA SER A 129 -2.57 15.78 -18.50
C SER A 129 -1.72 15.31 -17.32
N ASN A 130 -1.14 14.11 -17.41
CA ASN A 130 0.10 13.79 -16.72
C ASN A 130 1.10 13.26 -17.75
N ASP A 131 1.99 14.16 -18.17
CA ASP A 131 3.22 13.84 -18.90
C ASP A 131 4.10 12.96 -18.01
N ILE A 132 4.19 11.67 -18.32
CA ILE A 132 5.33 10.85 -17.91
C ILE A 132 6.30 10.87 -19.08
N SER A 133 7.26 11.78 -18.99
CA SER A 133 8.40 11.88 -19.89
C SER A 133 9.12 10.53 -19.92
N ARG A 134 9.04 9.88 -21.09
CA ARG A 134 9.74 8.65 -21.39
C ARG A 134 11.22 8.97 -21.57
N THR A 135 12.06 8.58 -20.64
CA THR A 135 13.48 8.36 -20.94
C THR A 135 13.58 6.94 -21.49
N LEU A 136 13.28 6.77 -22.79
CA LEU A 136 13.63 5.56 -23.52
C LEU A 136 15.15 5.53 -23.62
N GLY A 137 15.78 4.63 -22.87
CA GLY A 137 17.02 4.03 -23.32
C GLY A 137 16.67 3.19 -24.54
N GLU A 138 17.32 3.49 -25.65
CA GLU A 138 17.31 2.65 -26.85
C GLU A 138 17.96 1.32 -26.51
N ASP A 139 17.16 0.26 -26.41
CA ASP A 139 17.60 -1.10 -26.69
C ASP A 139 16.44 -1.81 -27.40
N ASN A 140 16.77 -2.31 -28.59
CA ASN A 140 15.87 -2.99 -29.51
C ASN A 140 15.53 -4.40 -29.03
N GLU A 141 14.35 -4.86 -29.45
CA GLU A 141 13.96 -6.23 -29.82
C GLU A 141 12.65 -6.69 -29.14
N ASP A 142 11.77 -7.17 -29.99
CA ASP A 142 10.39 -7.60 -29.74
C ASP A 142 10.30 -8.72 -28.69
N GLU A 143 10.29 -8.37 -27.40
CA GLU A 143 9.94 -9.30 -26.33
C GLU A 143 8.46 -9.13 -25.98
N TYR A 144 7.58 -9.82 -26.72
CA TYR A 144 6.20 -10.02 -26.30
C TYR A 144 6.27 -10.78 -24.96
N ASP A 145 6.20 -10.06 -23.85
CA ASP A 145 6.47 -10.57 -22.52
C ASP A 145 5.47 -11.69 -22.16
N SER A 146 5.85 -12.95 -22.40
CA SER A 146 4.98 -14.07 -22.05
C SER A 146 4.78 -14.08 -20.55
N LEU A 147 3.51 -14.02 -20.14
CA LEU A 147 3.11 -14.05 -18.74
C LEU A 147 3.57 -15.32 -18.02
N ASP A 148 3.97 -16.34 -18.77
CA ASP A 148 4.57 -17.59 -18.30
C ASP A 148 5.71 -17.36 -17.29
N LYS A 149 6.49 -16.28 -17.45
CA LYS A 149 7.62 -15.99 -16.55
C LYS A 149 7.22 -15.56 -15.14
N TYR A 150 5.96 -15.15 -14.94
CA TYR A 150 5.45 -14.71 -13.64
C TYR A 150 4.67 -15.82 -12.90
N TYR A 151 4.41 -16.96 -13.55
CA TYR A 151 3.74 -18.07 -12.88
C TYR A 151 4.65 -18.74 -11.85
N ILE A 152 4.03 -19.14 -10.75
CA ILE A 152 4.71 -19.84 -9.67
C ILE A 152 4.83 -21.32 -10.03
N HIS A 153 6.02 -21.87 -9.89
CA HIS A 153 6.23 -23.30 -10.11
C HIS A 153 5.37 -24.14 -9.14
N PRO A 154 4.63 -25.18 -9.60
CA PRO A 154 3.70 -25.95 -8.77
C PRO A 154 4.30 -26.51 -7.48
N ILE A 155 5.57 -26.93 -7.51
CA ILE A 155 6.32 -27.42 -6.34
C ILE A 155 6.32 -26.40 -5.18
N LEU A 156 6.36 -25.10 -5.48
CA LEU A 156 6.31 -24.06 -4.44
C LEU A 156 4.93 -23.96 -3.80
N LEU A 157 3.86 -24.19 -4.57
CA LEU A 157 2.48 -24.21 -4.06
C LEU A 157 2.22 -25.44 -3.20
N GLU A 158 2.69 -26.62 -3.61
CA GLU A 158 2.57 -27.85 -2.82
C GLU A 158 3.28 -27.74 -1.47
N ARG A 159 4.49 -27.16 -1.46
CA ARG A 159 5.32 -27.07 -0.26
C ARG A 159 4.95 -25.89 0.65
N TRP A 160 4.55 -24.75 0.08
CA TRP A 160 4.43 -23.50 0.81
C TRP A 160 3.08 -22.79 0.64
N GLY A 161 2.12 -23.39 -0.06
CA GLY A 161 0.83 -22.77 -0.37
C GLY A 161 0.07 -22.22 0.85
N SER A 162 0.15 -22.90 1.99
CA SER A 162 -0.49 -22.45 3.24
C SER A 162 0.11 -21.18 3.85
N ALA A 163 1.32 -20.79 3.42
CA ALA A 163 2.01 -19.58 3.88
C ALA A 163 1.94 -18.42 2.86
N ILE A 164 1.31 -18.64 1.71
CA ILE A 164 1.14 -17.64 0.66
C ILE A 164 -0.12 -16.83 0.95
N ASP A 165 0.04 -15.51 0.95
CA ASP A 165 -1.10 -14.59 0.90
C ASP A 165 -1.56 -14.47 -0.56
N VAL A 166 -2.71 -15.06 -0.88
CA VAL A 166 -3.28 -15.02 -2.24
C VAL A 166 -4.32 -13.92 -2.33
N VAL A 167 -4.20 -13.08 -3.34
CA VAL A 167 -5.16 -12.01 -3.66
C VAL A 167 -5.78 -12.24 -5.03
N TYR A 168 -6.98 -11.69 -5.23
CA TYR A 168 -7.73 -11.76 -6.48
C TYR A 168 -7.83 -10.38 -7.14
N PRO A 169 -8.20 -10.29 -8.42
CA PRO A 169 -8.36 -9.01 -9.12
C PRO A 169 -9.30 -8.02 -8.39
N ASP A 170 -10.37 -8.51 -7.77
CA ASP A 170 -11.37 -7.74 -7.02
C ASP A 170 -10.95 -7.44 -5.57
N SER A 171 -9.84 -8.00 -5.09
CA SER A 171 -9.33 -7.76 -3.74
C SER A 171 -8.98 -6.29 -3.56
N LYS A 172 -9.26 -5.75 -2.36
CA LYS A 172 -9.01 -4.35 -1.99
C LYS A 172 -7.79 -4.16 -1.08
N ARG A 173 -6.92 -5.16 -1.02
CA ARG A 173 -5.69 -5.17 -0.23
C ARG A 173 -4.71 -6.23 -0.76
N CYS A 174 -3.42 -5.88 -0.81
CA CYS A 174 -2.31 -6.81 -0.80
C CYS A 174 -1.28 -6.46 0.30
N CYS A 175 -0.40 -7.40 0.61
CA CYS A 175 0.69 -7.27 1.58
C CYS A 175 1.87 -6.46 1.04
N CYS A 176 2.73 -5.99 1.95
CA CYS A 176 3.95 -5.26 1.62
C CYS A 176 4.88 -6.11 0.75
N PHE A 177 5.36 -5.54 -0.36
CA PHE A 177 6.41 -6.16 -1.15
C PHE A 177 7.78 -5.84 -0.55
N THR A 178 8.56 -6.89 -0.30
CA THR A 178 9.94 -6.78 0.18
C THR A 178 10.92 -6.96 -0.97
N LYS A 179 12.20 -6.63 -0.74
CA LYS A 179 13.28 -6.88 -1.71
C LYS A 179 13.36 -8.35 -2.16
N SER A 180 12.89 -9.28 -1.34
CA SER A 180 12.96 -10.72 -1.60
C SER A 180 11.65 -11.29 -2.13
N TYR A 181 10.70 -10.44 -2.54
CA TYR A 181 9.56 -10.87 -3.36
C TYR A 181 10.08 -11.72 -4.53
N TYR A 182 9.30 -12.68 -5.04
CA TYR A 182 9.69 -13.76 -5.97
C TYR A 182 10.73 -14.78 -5.47
N ARG A 183 11.64 -14.43 -4.54
CA ARG A 183 12.69 -15.36 -4.05
C ARG A 183 12.24 -16.22 -2.87
N TYR A 184 11.56 -15.61 -1.91
CA TYR A 184 11.03 -16.31 -0.74
C TYR A 184 9.51 -16.21 -0.71
N VAL A 185 8.88 -17.26 -0.19
CA VAL A 185 7.43 -17.41 -0.21
C VAL A 185 6.76 -16.63 0.92
N LYS A 186 7.25 -16.78 2.16
CA LYS A 186 6.58 -16.23 3.34
C LYS A 186 6.98 -14.77 3.59
N GLY A 187 5.98 -13.91 3.79
CA GLY A 187 6.18 -12.56 4.30
C GLY A 187 6.85 -11.59 3.32
N THR A 188 6.89 -11.91 2.03
CA THR A 188 7.55 -11.10 1.01
C THR A 188 6.60 -10.29 0.13
N GLY A 189 5.31 -10.62 0.15
CA GLY A 189 4.25 -9.98 -0.64
C GLY A 189 3.12 -10.96 -0.96
N SER A 190 2.00 -10.46 -1.47
CA SER A 190 0.89 -11.30 -1.93
C SER A 190 1.13 -11.83 -3.34
N LEU A 191 0.49 -12.95 -3.70
CA LEU A 191 0.50 -13.49 -5.07
C LEU A 191 -0.90 -13.35 -5.69
N LEU A 192 -0.96 -12.96 -6.96
CA LEU A 192 -2.21 -12.76 -7.68
C LEU A 192 -2.72 -14.09 -8.24
N ALA A 193 -3.93 -14.49 -7.86
CA ALA A 193 -4.67 -15.55 -8.54
C ALA A 193 -5.32 -14.98 -9.81
N THR A 194 -4.88 -15.46 -10.97
CA THR A 194 -5.40 -15.05 -12.28
C THR A 194 -6.73 -15.70 -12.65
N VAL A 195 -7.10 -16.78 -11.96
CA VAL A 195 -8.39 -17.46 -12.11
C VAL A 195 -9.23 -17.21 -10.86
N GLN A 196 -10.35 -16.52 -11.02
CA GLN A 196 -11.33 -16.41 -9.94
C GLN A 196 -12.08 -17.74 -9.80
N PRO A 197 -12.20 -18.32 -8.59
CA PRO A 197 -13.09 -19.45 -8.39
C PRO A 197 -14.52 -19.01 -8.70
N MET A 198 -15.23 -19.78 -9.54
CA MET A 198 -16.66 -19.54 -9.77
C MET A 198 -17.37 -19.49 -8.41
N LYS A 199 -18.21 -18.47 -8.24
CA LYS A 199 -18.91 -18.07 -7.00
C LYS A 199 -18.98 -19.19 -5.97
N ARG A 200 -18.22 -19.05 -4.88
CA ARG A 200 -18.48 -19.82 -3.65
C ARG A 200 -19.86 -19.39 -3.17
N ASP A 201 -20.80 -20.33 -3.08
CA ASP A 201 -22.07 -20.10 -2.40
C ASP A 201 -21.81 -19.44 -1.05
N LYS A 202 -22.54 -18.35 -0.78
CA LYS A 202 -22.47 -17.60 0.47
C LYS A 202 -22.90 -18.50 1.63
N THR A 203 -21.95 -19.24 2.19
CA THR A 203 -22.05 -19.80 3.53
C THR A 203 -21.04 -19.05 4.41
N PRO A 204 -21.45 -18.48 5.56
CA PRO A 204 -20.54 -17.74 6.42
C PRO A 204 -19.46 -18.68 6.96
N TYR A 205 -18.20 -18.43 6.60
CA TYR A 205 -17.04 -19.11 7.17
C TYR A 205 -16.76 -18.54 8.57
N GLU A 206 -17.59 -18.91 9.56
CA GLU A 206 -17.31 -18.68 10.98
C GLU A 206 -16.83 -19.94 11.73
N SER A 207 -16.65 -21.09 11.07
CA SER A 207 -16.36 -22.35 11.77
C SER A 207 -15.10 -23.08 11.33
N ALA A 208 -13.98 -22.38 11.08
CA ALA A 208 -12.70 -23.04 10.79
C ALA A 208 -11.50 -22.60 11.66
N PHE A 209 -11.73 -21.77 12.69
CA PHE A 209 -10.73 -21.47 13.74
C PHE A 209 -11.25 -21.86 15.12
N SER A 210 -11.78 -23.08 15.27
CA SER A 210 -11.85 -23.69 16.60
C SER A 210 -10.53 -24.40 16.87
N ARG A 211 -9.86 -23.95 17.93
CA ARG A 211 -8.56 -24.40 18.42
C ARG A 211 -8.50 -25.94 18.44
N LYS A 212 -7.61 -26.53 17.66
CA LYS A 212 -7.07 -27.86 17.99
C LYS A 212 -6.14 -27.68 19.19
N THR A 213 -6.70 -27.82 20.39
CA THR A 213 -5.93 -28.36 21.52
C THR A 213 -5.58 -29.80 21.17
N LEU A 214 -4.30 -30.05 20.93
CA LEU A 214 -3.74 -31.39 20.82
C LEU A 214 -3.61 -32.02 22.24
N PRO A 215 -3.61 -33.36 22.32
CA PRO A 215 -3.86 -34.13 23.54
C PRO A 215 -2.73 -34.07 24.57
#